data_AF-A0A0D2VAW9-F1
#
_entry.id   AF-A0A0D2VAW9-F1
#
_cell.length_a   1.000
_cell.length_b   1.000
_cell.length_c   1.000
_cell.angle_alpha   90.00
_cell.angle_beta   90.00
_cell.angle_gamma   90.00
#
_symmetry.space_group_name_H-M   'P 1'
#
loop_
_entity.id
_entity.type
_entity.pdbx_description
1 polymer ?
#
loop_
_entity_poly.entity_id
_entity_poly.type
_entity_poly.pdbx_seq_one_letter_code
_entity_poly.pdbx_strand_id
1 'polypeptide(L)'
;MYTIQDIIFNKYEKIKPRQITNSELQLEIKQIKLELSQLKMEQQEIKEQMQTLKYKASEKSSLETKLEPEENTQEYMMVLTEVSIQRYLVKINIVINNELQLETIALFDTGADQNCIREGIIPTKYYNKTS
;
A
#
# COMPACT_ATOMS: atom_id res chain seq x y z
N MET A 1 49.12 -31.41 -35.71
CA MET A 1 48.78 -31.83 -34.34
C MET A 1 49.00 -30.60 -33.47
N TYR A 2 47.93 -29.95 -32.98
CA TYR A 2 48.09 -28.74 -32.16
C TYR A 2 48.62 -29.15 -30.79
N THR A 3 49.61 -28.42 -30.28
CA THR A 3 50.13 -28.67 -28.94
C THR A 3 49.17 -28.12 -27.89
N ILE A 4 49.22 -28.67 -26.67
CA ILE A 4 48.43 -28.16 -25.54
C ILE A 4 48.70 -26.66 -25.31
N GLN A 5 49.91 -26.19 -25.61
CA GLN A 5 50.29 -24.78 -25.57
C GLN A 5 49.50 -23.92 -26.56
N ASP A 6 49.25 -24.41 -27.78
CA ASP A 6 48.48 -23.69 -28.81
C ASP A 6 47.00 -23.53 -28.42
N ILE A 7 46.44 -24.55 -27.75
CA ILE A 7 45.05 -24.54 -27.27
C ILE A 7 44.89 -23.57 -26.11
N ILE A 8 45.83 -23.59 -25.17
CA ILE A 8 45.88 -22.66 -24.04
C ILE A 8 46.02 -21.23 -24.57
N PHE A 9 47.02 -20.96 -25.42
CA PHE A 9 47.28 -19.62 -25.95
C PHE A 9 46.06 -19.02 -26.68
N ASN A 10 45.40 -19.81 -27.55
CA ASN A 10 44.20 -19.37 -28.26
C ASN A 10 42.98 -19.15 -27.35
N LYS A 11 42.85 -19.90 -26.26
CA LYS A 11 41.76 -19.74 -25.28
C LYS A 11 41.89 -18.43 -24.50
N TYR A 12 43.12 -18.00 -24.18
CA TYR A 12 43.37 -16.80 -23.38
C TYR A 12 43.47 -15.50 -24.22
N GLU A 13 43.92 -15.55 -25.48
CA GLU A 13 43.92 -14.37 -26.38
C GLU A 13 42.50 -13.89 -26.74
N LYS A 14 41.51 -14.80 -26.81
CA LYS A 14 40.10 -14.47 -27.11
C LYS A 14 39.36 -13.80 -25.94
N ILE A 15 39.91 -13.84 -24.73
CA ILE A 15 39.33 -13.24 -23.53
C ILE A 15 40.22 -12.06 -23.13
N LYS A 16 40.36 -11.08 -24.02
CA LYS A 16 40.90 -9.78 -23.61
C LYS A 16 39.79 -9.04 -22.85
N PRO A 17 39.95 -8.78 -21.54
CA PRO A 17 38.97 -7.97 -20.83
C PRO A 17 38.86 -6.62 -21.53
N ARG A 18 37.62 -6.15 -21.75
CA ARG A 18 37.36 -4.83 -22.35
C ARG A 18 38.15 -3.79 -21.56
N GLN A 19 39.11 -3.15 -22.22
CA GLN A 19 39.86 -2.07 -21.61
C GLN A 19 38.94 -0.84 -21.52
N ILE A 20 38.57 -0.47 -20.31
CA ILE A 20 37.82 0.76 -20.04
C ILE A 20 38.76 1.93 -20.28
N THR A 21 38.34 2.90 -21.08
CA THR A 21 39.17 4.07 -21.37
C THR A 21 39.02 5.12 -20.27
N ASN A 22 40.07 5.92 -20.08
CA ASN A 22 39.98 7.09 -19.20
C ASN A 22 38.86 8.05 -19.61
N SER A 23 38.51 8.13 -20.89
CA SER A 23 37.40 8.96 -21.36
C SER A 23 36.03 8.45 -20.90
N GLU A 24 35.81 7.13 -20.90
CA GLU A 24 34.57 6.51 -20.38
C GLU A 24 34.41 6.81 -18.88
N LEU A 25 35.49 6.63 -18.09
CA LEU A 25 35.47 6.96 -16.66
C LEU A 25 35.19 8.45 -16.40
N GLN A 26 35.75 9.35 -17.21
CA GLN A 26 35.50 10.79 -17.08
C GLN A 26 34.05 11.17 -17.39
N LEU A 27 33.40 10.47 -18.32
CA LEU A 27 31.96 10.66 -18.61
C LEU A 27 31.10 10.16 -17.44
N GLU A 28 31.42 8.99 -16.90
CA GLU A 28 30.70 8.43 -15.75
C GLU A 28 30.84 9.32 -14.51
N ILE A 29 32.04 9.85 -14.24
CA ILE A 29 32.27 10.82 -13.16
C ILE A 29 31.44 12.10 -13.36
N LYS A 30 31.33 12.60 -14.60
CA LYS A 30 30.50 13.78 -14.89
C LYS A 30 29.02 13.49 -14.65
N GLN A 31 28.56 12.32 -15.07
CA GLN A 31 27.17 11.89 -14.88
C GLN A 31 26.84 11.75 -13.39
N ILE A 32 27.68 11.06 -12.63
CA ILE A 32 27.51 10.90 -11.18
C ILE A 32 27.48 12.25 -10.46
N LYS A 33 28.34 13.20 -10.86
CA LYS A 33 28.35 14.56 -10.28
C LYS A 33 27.04 15.31 -10.56
N LEU A 34 26.46 15.13 -11.74
CA LEU A 34 25.19 15.74 -12.11
C LEU A 34 24.06 15.18 -11.23
N GLU A 35 23.98 13.85 -11.14
CA GLU A 35 22.98 13.16 -10.30
C GLU A 35 23.10 13.54 -8.82
N LEU A 36 24.33 13.61 -8.30
CA LEU A 36 24.59 14.07 -6.93
C LEU A 36 24.13 15.51 -6.70
N SER A 37 24.32 16.40 -7.68
CA SER A 37 23.84 17.78 -7.58
C SER A 37 22.32 17.84 -7.54
N GLN A 38 21.64 17.02 -8.35
CA GLN A 38 20.19 16.97 -8.40
C GLN A 38 19.59 16.40 -7.11
N LEU A 39 20.11 15.26 -6.62
CA LEU A 39 19.68 14.66 -5.36
C LEU A 39 19.86 15.61 -4.16
N LYS A 40 20.92 16.41 -4.16
CA LYS A 40 21.15 17.41 -3.10
C LYS A 40 20.11 18.52 -3.12
N MET A 41 19.63 18.91 -4.30
CA MET A 41 18.56 19.89 -4.44
C MET A 41 17.22 19.34 -3.94
N GLU A 42 16.87 18.12 -4.36
CA GLU A 42 15.65 17.42 -3.93
C GLU A 42 15.64 17.21 -2.39
N GLN A 43 16.77 16.82 -1.80
CA GLN A 43 16.87 16.70 -0.34
C GLN A 43 16.65 18.03 0.39
N GLN A 44 17.13 19.14 -0.17
CA GLN A 44 16.93 20.46 0.42
C GLN A 44 15.45 20.86 0.38
N GLU A 45 14.78 20.60 -0.75
CA GLU A 45 13.35 20.86 -0.91
C GLU A 45 12.52 20.03 0.09
N ILE A 46 12.78 18.72 0.19
CA ILE A 46 12.09 17.84 1.14
C ILE A 46 12.29 18.33 2.59
N LYS A 47 13.51 18.78 2.93
CA LYS A 47 13.82 19.31 4.25
C LYS A 47 13.02 20.57 4.57
N GLU A 48 12.85 21.48 3.60
CA GLU A 48 12.03 22.68 3.74
C GLU A 48 10.55 22.32 3.92
N GLN A 49 10.01 21.42 3.09
CA GLN A 49 8.63 20.93 3.23
C GLN A 49 8.38 20.30 4.60
N MET A 50 9.31 19.48 5.11
CA MET A 50 9.21 18.90 6.45
C MET A 50 9.23 19.95 7.57
N GLN A 51 10.02 21.02 7.43
CA GLN A 51 10.02 22.13 8.39
C GLN A 51 8.67 22.86 8.40
N THR A 52 8.10 23.13 7.22
CA THR A 52 6.78 23.74 7.09
C THR A 52 5.69 22.89 7.74
N LEU A 53 5.68 21.58 7.48
CA LEU A 53 4.73 20.64 8.08
C LEU A 53 4.87 20.59 9.61
N LYS A 54 6.10 20.56 10.12
CA LYS A 54 6.37 20.56 11.56
C LYS A 54 5.86 21.84 12.23
N TYR A 55 6.04 23.00 11.60
CA TYR A 55 5.52 24.27 12.11
C TYR A 55 3.98 24.29 12.12
N LYS A 56 3.35 23.84 11.04
CA LYS A 56 1.88 23.74 10.92
C LYS A 56 1.27 22.78 11.95
N ALA A 57 1.95 21.68 12.26
CA ALA A 57 1.53 20.75 13.32
C ALA A 57 1.66 21.37 14.73
N SER A 58 2.70 22.19 14.95
CA SER A 58 2.90 22.90 16.22
C SER A 58 1.84 23.99 16.45
N GLU A 59 1.43 24.72 15.40
CA GLU A 59 0.34 25.69 15.51
C GLU A 59 -1.02 25.01 15.77
N LYS A 60 -1.30 23.88 15.10
CA LYS A 60 -2.52 23.08 15.35
C LYS A 60 -2.60 22.52 16.77
N SER A 61 -1.45 22.22 17.41
CA SER A 61 -1.42 21.76 18.81
C SER A 61 -1.79 22.84 19.84
N SER A 62 -1.72 24.12 19.48
CA SER A 62 -2.08 25.23 20.37
C SER A 62 -3.56 25.66 20.27
N LEU A 63 -4.31 25.06 19.34
CA LEU A 63 -5.74 25.29 19.13
C LEU A 63 -6.49 23.97 19.39
N GLU A 64 -6.50 23.53 20.64
CA GLU A 64 -7.58 22.68 21.12
C GLU A 64 -8.88 23.48 21.05
N THR A 65 -9.67 23.35 19.97
CA THR A 65 -11.13 23.45 19.96
C THR A 65 -11.67 23.09 18.57
N LYS A 66 -12.49 22.02 18.54
CA LYS A 66 -13.31 21.50 17.42
C LYS A 66 -12.56 20.80 16.29
N LEU A 67 -12.53 19.48 16.40
CA LEU A 67 -12.39 18.54 15.29
C LEU A 67 -13.58 18.73 14.34
N GLU A 68 -13.42 19.60 13.33
CA GLU A 68 -14.15 19.46 12.08
C GLU A 68 -13.52 18.30 11.30
N PRO A 69 -14.28 17.35 10.74
CA PRO A 69 -13.70 16.27 9.96
C PRO A 69 -13.01 16.87 8.73
N GLU A 70 -11.69 16.66 8.59
CA GLU A 70 -10.97 17.02 7.37
C GLU A 70 -11.63 16.29 6.18
N GLU A 71 -11.95 17.02 5.11
CA GLU A 71 -12.68 16.51 3.92
C GLU A 71 -11.99 15.30 3.27
N ASN A 72 -10.67 15.10 3.49
CA ASN A 72 -9.95 13.94 2.96
C ASN A 72 -10.22 12.63 3.73
N THR A 73 -10.59 12.71 5.02
CA THR A 73 -10.74 11.49 5.84
C THR A 73 -11.86 10.61 5.32
N GLN A 74 -12.89 11.22 4.72
CA GLN A 74 -14.03 10.55 4.12
C GLN A 74 -13.63 9.80 2.85
N GLU A 75 -12.76 10.38 2.02
CA GLU A 75 -12.27 9.74 0.79
C GLU A 75 -11.42 8.51 1.10
N TYR A 76 -10.52 8.60 2.09
CA TYR A 76 -9.76 7.44 2.57
C TYR A 76 -10.65 6.38 3.23
N MET A 77 -11.66 6.78 4.02
CA MET A 77 -12.63 5.84 4.59
C MET A 77 -13.47 5.16 3.50
N MET A 78 -13.83 5.89 2.45
CA MET A 78 -14.58 5.38 1.30
C MET A 78 -13.74 4.34 0.53
N VAL A 79 -12.46 4.61 0.31
CA VAL A 79 -11.53 3.65 -0.32
C VAL A 79 -11.35 2.41 0.57
N LEU A 80 -11.22 2.55 1.89
CA LEU A 80 -11.09 1.40 2.80
C LEU A 80 -12.38 0.55 2.90
N THR A 81 -13.54 1.19 2.85
CA THR A 81 -14.85 0.49 2.84
C THR A 81 -15.10 -0.21 1.51
N GLU A 82 -14.71 0.38 0.38
CA GLU A 82 -14.80 -0.24 -0.94
C GLU A 82 -13.85 -1.44 -1.08
N VAL A 83 -12.70 -1.42 -0.39
CA VAL A 83 -11.65 -2.46 -0.49
C VAL A 83 -11.86 -3.67 0.45
N SER A 84 -12.78 -3.62 1.42
CA SER A 84 -12.85 -4.67 2.47
C SER A 84 -14.20 -5.38 2.68
N ILE A 85 -15.28 -4.97 2.00
CA ILE A 85 -16.59 -5.64 2.09
C ILE A 85 -16.72 -6.68 0.97
N GLN A 86 -16.95 -7.93 1.36
CA GLN A 86 -17.16 -9.04 0.45
C GLN A 86 -18.48 -9.73 0.79
N ARG A 87 -19.27 -10.02 -0.25
CA ARG A 87 -20.58 -10.66 -0.14
C ARG A 87 -20.56 -11.98 -0.89
N TYR A 88 -20.87 -13.06 -0.19
CA TYR A 88 -20.88 -14.42 -0.73
C TYR A 88 -22.24 -15.06 -0.51
N LEU A 89 -22.74 -15.79 -1.50
CA LEU A 89 -23.86 -16.70 -1.30
C LEU A 89 -23.29 -18.06 -0.90
N VAL A 90 -23.58 -18.49 0.32
CA VAL A 90 -23.01 -19.69 0.92
C VAL A 90 -24.13 -20.68 1.21
N LYS A 91 -23.94 -21.94 0.80
CA LYS A 91 -24.85 -23.03 1.18
C LYS A 91 -24.59 -23.38 2.64
N ILE A 92 -25.61 -23.31 3.47
CA ILE A 92 -25.53 -23.61 4.91
C ILE A 92 -26.51 -24.71 5.28
N ASN A 93 -26.20 -25.43 6.35
CA ASN A 93 -27.11 -26.36 7.00
C ASN A 93 -27.40 -25.85 8.43
N ILE A 94 -28.65 -25.53 8.71
CA ILE A 94 -29.11 -25.08 10.03
C ILE A 94 -29.66 -26.29 10.78
N VAL A 95 -29.06 -26.59 11.93
CA VAL A 95 -29.48 -27.71 12.79
C VAL A 95 -30.12 -27.16 14.07
N ILE A 96 -31.37 -27.51 14.34
CA ILE A 96 -32.13 -27.10 15.54
C ILE A 96 -32.48 -28.35 16.34
N ASN A 97 -32.11 -28.35 17.63
CA ASN A 97 -32.37 -29.44 18.59
C ASN A 97 -31.95 -30.83 18.09
N ASN A 98 -30.95 -30.91 17.20
CA ASN A 98 -30.46 -32.13 16.55
C ASN A 98 -31.49 -32.93 15.73
N GLU A 99 -32.73 -32.45 15.61
CA GLU A 99 -33.83 -33.13 14.94
C GLU A 99 -34.26 -32.42 13.65
N LEU A 100 -34.19 -31.09 13.63
CA LEU A 100 -34.52 -30.27 12.47
C LEU A 100 -33.25 -29.85 11.74
N GLN A 101 -33.14 -30.25 10.47
CA GLN A 101 -32.07 -29.82 9.58
C GLN A 101 -32.67 -29.07 8.38
N LEU A 102 -32.15 -27.88 8.09
CA LEU A 102 -32.56 -27.07 6.95
C LEU A 102 -31.34 -26.68 6.14
N GLU A 103 -31.26 -27.19 4.92
CA GLU A 103 -30.27 -26.76 3.94
C GLU A 103 -30.80 -25.56 3.15
N THR A 104 -30.07 -24.45 3.16
CA THR A 104 -30.48 -23.21 2.48
C THR A 104 -29.27 -22.41 2.00
N ILE A 105 -29.50 -21.36 1.23
CA ILE A 105 -28.46 -20.42 0.80
C ILE A 105 -28.59 -19.16 1.65
N ALA A 106 -27.51 -18.78 2.32
CA ALA A 106 -27.42 -17.55 3.10
C ALA A 106 -26.43 -16.57 2.47
N LEU A 107 -26.70 -15.27 2.65
CA LEU A 107 -25.77 -14.22 2.27
C LEU A 107 -24.77 -14.01 3.42
N PHE A 108 -23.50 -14.32 3.17
CA PHE A 108 -22.38 -14.01 4.06
C PHE A 108 -21.80 -12.66 3.65
N ASP A 109 -21.92 -11.66 4.52
CA ASP A 109 -21.53 -10.27 4.27
C ASP A 109 -20.47 -9.85 5.31
N THR A 110 -19.22 -9.67 4.89
CA THR A 110 -18.12 -9.29 5.80
C THR A 110 -18.22 -7.85 6.29
N GLY A 111 -19.10 -7.03 5.71
CA GLY A 111 -19.41 -5.68 6.15
C GLY A 111 -20.74 -5.57 6.90
N ALA A 112 -21.30 -6.68 7.41
CA ALA A 112 -22.58 -6.67 8.13
C ALA A 112 -22.54 -5.80 9.41
N ASP A 113 -21.36 -5.65 10.02
CA ASP A 113 -21.11 -4.78 11.17
C ASP A 113 -21.15 -3.30 10.79
N GLN A 114 -20.67 -2.93 9.61
CA GLN A 114 -20.79 -1.59 9.03
C GLN A 114 -22.20 -1.29 8.50
N ASN A 115 -22.91 -2.34 8.07
CA ASN A 115 -24.34 -2.31 7.74
C ASN A 115 -25.25 -2.30 8.99
N CYS A 116 -24.72 -2.06 10.18
CA CYS A 116 -25.54 -1.86 11.36
C CYS A 116 -26.47 -0.67 11.17
N ILE A 117 -27.75 -0.98 11.05
CA ILE A 117 -28.85 -0.04 11.09
C ILE A 117 -28.80 0.65 12.47
N ARG A 118 -28.34 1.91 12.52
CA ARG A 118 -28.36 2.74 13.75
C ARG A 118 -29.76 2.71 14.36
N GLU A 119 -29.86 2.65 15.70
CA GLU A 119 -31.14 2.72 16.41
C GLU A 119 -31.99 3.88 15.85
N GLY A 120 -33.25 3.59 15.48
CA GLY A 120 -34.17 4.56 14.88
C GLY A 120 -34.50 4.35 13.39
N ILE A 121 -33.79 3.47 12.67
CA ILE A 121 -34.10 3.17 11.25
C ILE A 121 -35.02 1.93 11.11
N ILE A 122 -35.03 1.01 12.08
CA ILE A 122 -36.01 -0.10 12.08
C ILE A 122 -37.40 0.50 12.35
N PRO A 123 -38.38 0.37 11.44
CA PRO A 123 -39.73 0.80 11.71
C PRO A 123 -40.22 0.13 13.00
N THR A 124 -40.69 0.93 13.95
CA THR A 124 -41.11 0.48 15.30
C THR A 124 -42.08 -0.69 15.27
N LYS A 125 -42.86 -0.85 14.20
CA LYS A 125 -43.74 -2.01 13.96
C LYS A 125 -43.03 -3.38 13.93
N TYR A 126 -41.71 -3.43 13.79
CA TYR A 126 -40.91 -4.67 13.77
C TYR A 126 -40.01 -4.83 15.01
N TYR A 127 -40.08 -3.90 15.96
CA TYR A 127 -39.25 -3.91 17.15
C TYR A 127 -40.08 -4.31 18.38
N ASN A 128 -39.88 -5.53 18.88
CA ASN A 128 -40.41 -5.97 20.17
C ASN A 128 -39.26 -6.10 21.16
N LYS A 129 -39.22 -5.21 22.17
CA LYS A 129 -38.34 -5.37 23.33
C LYS A 129 -38.90 -6.48 24.20
N THR A 130 -38.18 -7.59 24.30
CA THR A 130 -38.43 -8.56 25.37
C THR A 130 -37.81 -8.05 26.66
N SER A 131 -38.60 -8.00 27.74
CA SER A 131 -38.14 -7.72 29.11
C SER A 131 -37.64 -8.98 29.80
#